data_AF-A0A1M7TCV8-F1
#
_entry.id   AF-A0A1M7TCV8-F1
#
_cell.length_a   1.000
_cell.length_b   1.000
_cell.length_c   1.000
_cell.angle_alpha   90.00
_cell.angle_beta   90.00
_cell.angle_gamma   90.00
#
_symmetry.space_group_name_H-M   'P 1'
#
loop_
_entity.id
_entity.type
_entity.pdbx_description
1 polymer ?
#
loop_
_entity_poly.entity_id
_entity_poly.type
_entity_poly.pdbx_seq_one_letter_code
_entity_poly.pdbx_strand_id
1 'polypeptide(L)'
;MLEKIQSLCKTHKITLTQLERELGFGRGALYKWTKSFPTADNLQKVADFFKVSTDYLLGISPFTNAKEAGCSIRVAGMKAALDSPQNKKLIWDAARINIDSGFWFKDSTRKYIESLLKKEAFTDVEYYDLSLFVVWELILPPDFRENAPVVFVLWGQSITFYLDYWSIPKLTIEDKESKIFYKEGPDDVNGEVSTEYILSGFTDDGEQYSAAESVKEQDALTGSYEPETIAAHHDGEEWTDEELAEIERFKEFVRSKKRDK
;
A
#
# COMPACT_ATOMS: atom_id res chain seq x y z
N MET A 1 9.22 3.29 21.78
CA MET A 1 8.30 2.19 22.08
C MET A 1 7.57 2.36 23.41
N LEU A 2 8.24 2.27 24.58
CA LEU A 2 7.54 2.33 25.89
C LEU A 2 6.67 3.59 26.05
N GLU A 3 7.15 4.75 25.59
CA GLU A 3 6.39 6.01 25.64
C GLU A 3 5.07 5.92 24.86
N LYS A 4 5.06 5.26 23.69
CA LYS A 4 3.84 5.04 22.90
C LYS A 4 2.87 4.11 23.63
N ILE A 5 3.37 3.02 24.21
CA ILE A 5 2.56 2.11 25.03
C ILE A 5 1.97 2.85 26.25
N GLN A 6 2.76 3.69 26.91
CA GLN A 6 2.27 4.52 28.02
C GLN A 6 1.20 5.51 27.57
N SER A 7 1.36 6.12 26.40
CA SER A 7 0.35 7.01 25.81
C SER A 7 -0.96 6.25 25.55
N LEU A 8 -0.88 5.05 24.98
CA LEU A 8 -2.04 4.20 24.73
C LEU A 8 -2.73 3.79 26.04
N CYS A 9 -1.96 3.35 27.05
CA CYS A 9 -2.50 3.06 28.38
C CYS A 9 -3.27 4.25 28.98
N LYS A 10 -2.73 5.48 28.85
CA LYS A 10 -3.40 6.70 29.32
C LYS A 10 -4.72 6.94 28.59
N THR A 11 -4.75 6.82 27.27
CA THR A 11 -5.97 6.97 26.46
C THR A 11 -7.04 5.95 26.84
N HIS A 12 -6.63 4.69 27.07
CA HIS A 12 -7.53 3.59 27.46
C HIS A 12 -7.83 3.56 28.97
N LYS A 13 -7.31 4.51 29.76
CA LYS A 13 -7.49 4.59 31.22
C LYS A 13 -7.06 3.33 31.97
N ILE A 14 -6.01 2.67 31.50
CA ILE A 14 -5.39 1.50 32.16
C ILE A 14 -3.96 1.81 32.59
N THR A 15 -3.44 1.03 33.53
CA THR A 15 -2.03 1.08 33.96
C THR A 15 -1.19 0.08 33.16
N LEU A 16 0.13 0.31 33.10
CA LEU A 16 1.05 -0.69 32.52
C LEU A 16 0.95 -2.05 33.22
N THR A 17 0.82 -2.08 34.55
CA THR A 17 0.66 -3.32 35.31
C THR A 17 -0.63 -4.06 34.97
N GLN A 18 -1.73 -3.33 34.72
CA GLN A 18 -2.97 -3.93 34.24
C GLN A 18 -2.75 -4.53 32.84
N LEU A 19 -2.17 -3.77 31.91
CA LEU A 19 -1.84 -4.27 30.57
C LEU A 19 -0.98 -5.53 30.61
N GLU A 20 0.08 -5.55 31.43
CA GLU A 20 0.92 -6.73 31.63
C GLU A 20 0.10 -7.93 32.08
N ARG A 21 -0.84 -7.74 33.02
CA ARG A 21 -1.71 -8.82 33.50
C ARG A 21 -2.69 -9.30 32.42
N GLU A 22 -3.32 -8.37 31.69
CA GLU A 22 -4.26 -8.72 30.61
C GLU A 22 -3.55 -9.52 29.49
N LEU A 23 -2.29 -9.22 29.21
CA LEU A 23 -1.49 -9.89 28.18
C LEU A 23 -0.70 -11.10 28.69
N GLY A 24 -0.82 -11.44 29.99
CA GLY A 24 -0.07 -12.56 30.59
C GLY A 24 1.43 -12.33 30.70
N PHE A 25 1.88 -11.07 30.69
CA PHE A 25 3.28 -10.71 30.85
C PHE A 25 3.71 -10.74 32.32
N GLY A 26 4.99 -11.07 32.56
CA GLY A 26 5.60 -10.95 33.87
C GLY A 26 5.61 -9.49 34.36
N ARG A 27 5.49 -9.29 35.68
CA ARG A 27 5.49 -7.95 36.27
C ARG A 27 6.76 -7.16 35.89
N GLY A 28 6.57 -5.95 35.37
CA GLY A 28 7.66 -5.07 34.92
C GLY A 28 8.29 -5.49 33.58
N ALA A 29 7.68 -6.40 32.82
CA ALA A 29 8.14 -6.79 31.50
C ALA A 29 8.20 -5.58 30.54
N LEU A 30 7.17 -4.74 30.51
CA LEU A 30 7.10 -3.61 29.58
C LEU A 30 8.19 -2.56 29.85
N TYR A 31 8.58 -2.36 31.12
CA TYR A 31 9.70 -1.48 31.46
C TYR A 31 11.03 -1.98 30.90
N LYS A 32 11.23 -3.29 30.79
CA LYS A 32 12.46 -3.87 30.19
C LYS A 32 12.57 -3.58 28.71
N TRP A 33 11.47 -3.25 28.04
CA TRP A 33 11.46 -2.93 26.61
C TRP A 33 12.14 -1.59 26.28
N THR A 34 12.52 -0.82 27.30
CA THR A 34 13.39 0.36 27.13
C THR A 34 14.84 -0.01 26.82
N LYS A 35 15.29 -1.19 27.26
CA LYS A 35 16.69 -1.65 27.14
C LYS A 35 16.86 -2.86 26.23
N SER A 36 15.77 -3.56 25.93
CA SER A 36 15.78 -4.81 25.16
C SER A 36 14.57 -4.86 24.24
N PHE A 37 14.71 -5.45 23.06
CA PHE A 37 13.57 -5.63 22.17
C PHE A 37 12.69 -6.80 22.64
N PRO A 38 11.35 -6.65 22.61
CA PRO A 38 10.45 -7.78 22.82
C PRO A 38 10.57 -8.81 21.70
N THR A 39 10.02 -10.00 21.93
CA THR A 39 9.73 -10.93 20.83
C THR A 39 8.63 -10.37 19.93
N ALA A 40 8.61 -10.78 18.66
CA ALA A 40 7.57 -10.40 17.72
C ALA A 40 6.16 -10.70 18.26
N ASP A 41 5.95 -11.90 18.82
CA ASP A 41 4.68 -12.31 19.45
C ASP A 41 4.25 -11.37 20.59
N ASN A 42 5.18 -10.98 21.47
CA ASN A 42 4.84 -10.07 22.57
C ASN A 42 4.54 -8.66 22.06
N LEU A 43 5.27 -8.19 21.05
CA LEU A 43 5.00 -6.89 20.42
C LEU A 43 3.62 -6.90 19.75
N GLN A 44 3.29 -7.97 19.03
CA GLN A 44 2.01 -8.16 18.36
C GLN A 44 0.85 -8.18 19.35
N LYS A 45 0.99 -8.89 20.48
CA LYS A 45 -0.03 -8.88 21.56
C LYS A 45 -0.38 -7.48 22.05
N VAL A 46 0.61 -6.60 22.20
CA VAL A 46 0.38 -5.20 22.59
C VAL A 46 -0.30 -4.43 21.46
N ALA A 47 0.14 -4.63 20.22
CA ALA A 47 -0.42 -4.00 19.03
C ALA A 47 -1.92 -4.35 18.87
N ASP A 48 -2.25 -5.64 18.94
CA ASP A 48 -3.62 -6.18 18.81
C ASP A 48 -4.56 -5.71 19.93
N PHE A 49 -4.04 -5.60 21.15
CA PHE A 49 -4.80 -5.12 22.30
C PHE A 49 -5.27 -3.67 22.09
N PHE A 50 -4.40 -2.83 21.55
CA PHE A 50 -4.70 -1.42 21.29
C PHE A 50 -5.24 -1.14 19.88
N LYS A 51 -5.34 -2.15 19.01
CA LYS A 51 -5.72 -2.01 17.60
C LYS A 51 -4.83 -1.01 16.84
N VAL A 52 -3.54 -1.10 17.10
CA VAL A 52 -2.49 -0.34 16.43
C VAL A 52 -1.53 -1.28 15.70
N SER A 53 -0.70 -0.78 14.80
CA SER A 53 0.36 -1.57 14.16
C SER A 53 1.61 -1.70 15.03
N THR A 54 2.40 -2.74 14.78
CA THR A 54 3.74 -2.90 15.36
C THR A 54 4.67 -1.76 14.92
N ASP A 55 4.56 -1.31 13.67
CA ASP A 55 5.27 -0.14 13.13
C ASP A 55 4.98 1.14 13.93
N TYR A 56 3.73 1.34 14.33
CA TYR A 56 3.39 2.44 15.21
C TYR A 56 4.13 2.30 16.53
N LEU A 57 4.08 1.15 17.20
CA LEU A 57 4.75 0.93 18.49
C LEU A 57 6.28 1.09 18.41
N LEU A 58 6.87 0.66 17.29
CA LEU A 58 8.30 0.79 16.99
C LEU A 58 8.71 2.23 16.66
N GLY A 59 7.75 3.09 16.30
CA GLY A 59 8.02 4.47 15.88
C GLY A 59 8.46 4.58 14.42
N ILE A 60 8.23 3.54 13.62
CA ILE A 60 8.42 3.54 12.17
C ILE A 60 7.31 4.36 11.52
N SER A 61 6.08 4.24 12.01
CA SER A 61 4.92 5.00 11.53
C SER A 61 4.43 6.04 12.55
N PRO A 62 4.06 7.25 12.10
CA PRO A 62 3.32 8.21 12.91
C PRO A 62 1.83 7.87 13.03
N PHE A 63 1.32 6.96 12.21
CA PHE A 63 -0.09 6.57 12.17
C PHE A 63 -0.33 5.31 13.00
N THR A 64 -1.47 5.26 13.67
CA THR A 64 -1.79 4.13 14.56
C THR A 64 -2.00 2.84 13.80
N ASN A 65 -2.55 2.88 12.59
CA ASN A 65 -2.77 1.74 11.72
C ASN A 65 -2.86 2.18 10.25
N ALA A 66 -2.98 1.20 9.35
CA ALA A 66 -3.04 1.44 7.92
C ALA A 66 -4.27 2.24 7.47
N LYS A 67 -5.43 2.05 8.13
CA LYS A 67 -6.65 2.82 7.83
C LYS A 67 -6.45 4.32 8.10
N GLU A 68 -5.90 4.65 9.26
CA GLU A 68 -5.56 6.03 9.62
C GLU A 68 -4.51 6.61 8.66
N ALA A 69 -3.46 5.83 8.32
CA ALA A 69 -2.43 6.25 7.38
C ALA A 69 -3.01 6.55 5.99
N GLY A 70 -3.76 5.63 5.41
CA GLY A 70 -4.38 5.78 4.09
C GLY A 70 -5.30 6.99 4.03
N CYS A 71 -6.18 7.14 5.02
CA CYS A 71 -7.07 8.30 5.12
C CYS A 71 -6.31 9.62 5.22
N SER A 72 -5.40 9.72 6.19
CA SER A 72 -4.66 10.96 6.49
C SER A 72 -3.76 11.38 5.33
N ILE A 73 -3.06 10.43 4.72
CA ILE A 73 -2.14 10.67 3.61
C ILE A 73 -2.90 11.02 2.34
N ARG A 74 -4.05 10.38 2.07
CA ARG A 74 -4.91 10.74 0.94
C ARG A 74 -5.38 12.20 1.03
N VAL A 75 -5.87 12.61 2.20
CA VAL A 75 -6.32 14.00 2.42
C VAL A 75 -5.16 14.98 2.28
N ALA A 76 -4.02 14.72 2.92
CA ALA A 76 -2.86 15.60 2.84
C ALA A 76 -2.28 15.68 1.42
N GLY A 77 -2.18 14.54 0.74
CA GLY A 77 -1.68 14.45 -0.63
C GLY A 77 -2.61 15.13 -1.63
N MET A 78 -3.94 15.00 -1.48
CA MET A 78 -4.88 15.71 -2.33
C MET A 78 -4.81 17.23 -2.15
N LYS A 79 -4.65 17.71 -0.91
CA LYS A 79 -4.41 19.15 -0.64
C LYS A 79 -3.15 19.63 -1.38
N ALA A 80 -2.03 18.93 -1.20
CA ALA A 80 -0.76 19.26 -1.86
C ALA A 80 -0.86 19.18 -3.40
N ALA A 81 -1.54 18.17 -3.94
CA ALA A 81 -1.72 18.00 -5.37
C ALA A 81 -2.61 19.10 -5.97
N LEU A 82 -3.66 19.52 -5.29
CA LEU A 82 -4.58 20.55 -5.79
C LEU A 82 -4.01 21.97 -5.67
N ASP A 83 -3.02 22.20 -4.81
CA ASP A 83 -2.29 23.48 -4.72
C ASP A 83 -1.31 23.69 -5.89
N SER A 84 -0.85 22.62 -6.55
CA SER A 84 -0.01 22.70 -7.75
C SER A 84 -0.87 22.74 -9.03
N PRO A 85 -0.72 23.75 -9.91
CA PRO A 85 -1.49 23.83 -11.16
C PRO A 85 -1.32 22.58 -12.06
N GLN A 86 -0.11 22.02 -12.13
CA GLN A 86 0.19 20.84 -12.92
C GLN A 86 -0.50 19.59 -12.36
N ASN A 87 -0.35 19.35 -11.05
CA ASN A 87 -0.94 18.18 -10.40
C ASN A 87 -2.46 18.30 -10.35
N LYS A 88 -2.99 19.50 -10.11
CA LYS A 88 -4.43 19.80 -10.19
C LYS A 88 -5.00 19.44 -11.56
N LYS A 89 -4.29 19.74 -12.65
CA LYS A 89 -4.71 19.34 -13.99
C LYS A 89 -4.78 17.81 -14.12
N LEU A 90 -3.77 17.08 -13.65
CA LEU A 90 -3.75 15.61 -13.69
C LEU A 90 -4.91 14.98 -12.90
N ILE A 91 -5.17 15.48 -11.69
CA ILE A 91 -6.31 15.05 -10.86
C ILE A 91 -7.64 15.28 -11.58
N TRP A 92 -7.83 16.45 -12.20
CA TRP A 92 -9.07 16.75 -12.92
C TRP A 92 -9.25 15.95 -14.19
N ASP A 93 -8.17 15.71 -14.93
CA ASP A 93 -8.21 14.87 -16.13
C ASP A 93 -8.57 13.42 -15.74
N ALA A 94 -7.97 12.88 -14.68
CA ALA A 94 -8.32 11.56 -14.13
C ALA A 94 -9.79 11.49 -13.66
N ALA A 95 -10.28 12.51 -12.96
CA ALA A 95 -11.68 12.58 -12.55
C ALA A 95 -12.63 12.55 -13.76
N ARG A 96 -12.35 13.33 -14.81
CA ARG A 96 -13.18 13.33 -16.03
C ARG A 96 -13.18 11.99 -16.72
N ILE A 97 -12.02 11.32 -16.85
CA ILE A 97 -11.93 9.97 -17.42
C ILE A 97 -12.84 8.99 -16.65
N ASN A 98 -12.82 9.03 -15.32
CA ASN A 98 -13.65 8.15 -14.49
C ASN A 98 -15.15 8.51 -14.55
N ILE A 99 -15.49 9.80 -14.67
CA ILE A 99 -16.86 10.26 -14.90
C ILE A 99 -17.38 9.76 -16.26
N ASP A 100 -16.61 9.99 -17.32
CA ASP A 100 -17.01 9.71 -18.70
C ASP A 100 -17.10 8.22 -18.98
N SER A 101 -16.11 7.43 -18.51
CA SER A 101 -16.14 5.97 -18.64
C SER A 101 -17.29 5.36 -17.86
N GLY A 102 -17.55 5.86 -16.64
CA GLY A 102 -18.58 5.35 -15.74
C GLY A 102 -18.49 3.86 -15.47
N PHE A 103 -17.32 3.26 -15.63
CA PHE A 103 -17.13 1.81 -15.55
C PHE A 103 -17.26 1.31 -14.11
N TRP A 104 -16.55 1.96 -13.19
CA TRP A 104 -16.43 1.52 -11.80
C TRP A 104 -17.45 2.14 -10.85
N PHE A 105 -18.00 3.31 -11.15
CA PHE A 105 -18.74 4.12 -10.17
C PHE A 105 -20.22 4.31 -10.51
N LYS A 106 -21.08 4.30 -9.48
CA LYS A 106 -22.51 4.62 -9.62
C LYS A 106 -22.71 6.06 -10.11
N ASP A 107 -23.83 6.31 -10.76
CA ASP A 107 -24.19 7.65 -11.28
C ASP A 107 -24.26 8.71 -10.18
N SER A 108 -24.69 8.33 -8.96
CA SER A 108 -24.71 9.21 -7.79
C SER A 108 -23.31 9.71 -7.43
N THR A 109 -22.31 8.82 -7.43
CA THR A 109 -20.91 9.16 -7.18
C THR A 109 -20.35 10.05 -8.26
N ARG A 110 -20.61 9.75 -9.53
CA ARG A 110 -20.15 10.59 -10.65
C ARG A 110 -20.69 12.02 -10.56
N LYS A 111 -22.00 12.17 -10.35
CA LYS A 111 -22.66 13.49 -10.16
C LYS A 111 -22.11 14.23 -8.94
N TYR A 112 -21.82 13.51 -7.87
CA TYR A 112 -21.19 14.09 -6.69
C TYR A 112 -19.79 14.62 -7.01
N ILE A 113 -18.92 13.85 -7.67
CA ILE A 113 -17.58 14.31 -8.08
C ILE A 113 -17.67 15.47 -9.06
N GLU A 114 -18.58 15.45 -10.03
CA GLU A 114 -18.82 16.59 -10.93
C GLU A 114 -19.17 17.89 -10.16
N SER A 115 -19.88 17.77 -9.04
CA SER A 115 -20.18 18.91 -8.17
C SER A 115 -18.92 19.42 -7.45
N LEU A 116 -18.01 18.53 -7.07
CA LEU A 116 -16.72 18.87 -6.47
C LEU A 116 -15.82 19.63 -7.45
N LEU A 117 -15.84 19.29 -8.74
CA LEU A 117 -15.04 19.98 -9.77
C LEU A 117 -15.36 21.49 -9.89
N LYS A 118 -16.53 21.92 -9.41
CA LYS A 118 -17.01 23.31 -9.48
C LYS A 118 -16.76 24.07 -8.17
N LYS A 119 -16.25 23.40 -7.15
CA LYS A 119 -16.09 23.95 -5.79
C LYS A 119 -14.71 24.57 -5.61
N GLU A 120 -14.64 25.65 -4.83
CA GLU A 120 -13.38 26.35 -4.54
C GLU A 120 -12.61 25.76 -3.35
N ALA A 121 -13.31 25.14 -2.39
CA ALA A 121 -12.72 24.57 -1.17
C ALA A 121 -13.40 23.27 -0.78
N PHE A 122 -12.62 22.31 -0.28
CA PHE A 122 -13.07 20.96 0.08
C PHE A 122 -12.98 20.70 1.58
N THR A 123 -13.89 19.89 2.11
CA THR A 123 -13.74 19.27 3.44
C THR A 123 -12.75 18.10 3.37
N ASP A 124 -12.29 17.61 4.52
CA ASP A 124 -11.41 16.44 4.56
C ASP A 124 -12.08 15.19 3.97
N VAL A 125 -13.39 15.02 4.18
CA VAL A 125 -14.17 13.92 3.55
C VAL A 125 -14.23 14.08 2.03
N GLU A 126 -14.41 15.30 1.52
CA GLU A 126 -14.43 15.54 0.07
C GLU A 126 -13.05 15.34 -0.58
N TYR A 127 -11.95 15.71 0.11
CA TYR A 127 -10.60 15.38 -0.34
C TYR A 127 -10.38 13.86 -0.38
N TYR A 128 -10.81 13.16 0.67
CA TYR A 128 -10.72 11.71 0.75
C TYR A 128 -11.52 11.03 -0.36
N ASP A 129 -12.77 11.43 -0.55
CA ASP A 129 -13.66 10.92 -1.60
C ASP A 129 -13.08 11.15 -3.00
N LEU A 130 -12.61 12.37 -3.28
CA LEU A 130 -11.96 12.67 -4.55
C LEU A 130 -10.72 11.79 -4.76
N SER A 131 -9.94 11.54 -3.70
CA SER A 131 -8.78 10.65 -3.77
C SER A 131 -9.17 9.21 -4.11
N LEU A 132 -10.24 8.67 -3.52
CA LEU A 132 -10.71 7.32 -3.80
C LEU A 132 -11.23 7.22 -5.24
N PHE A 133 -11.78 8.32 -5.76
CA PHE A 133 -12.31 8.36 -7.11
C PHE A 133 -11.22 8.41 -8.19
N VAL A 134 -10.07 9.05 -7.94
CA VAL A 134 -9.03 9.29 -8.97
C VAL A 134 -7.75 8.51 -8.77
N VAL A 135 -7.41 8.14 -7.54
CA VAL A 135 -6.16 7.44 -7.20
C VAL A 135 -6.44 5.95 -7.10
N TRP A 136 -6.08 5.25 -8.17
CA TRP A 136 -6.19 3.79 -8.27
C TRP A 136 -5.30 3.11 -7.23
N GLU A 137 -4.06 3.56 -7.08
CA GLU A 137 -3.11 2.99 -6.12
C GLU A 137 -2.39 4.11 -5.37
N LEU A 138 -2.27 3.90 -4.06
CA LEU A 138 -1.54 4.77 -3.15
C LEU A 138 -0.26 4.06 -2.73
N ILE A 139 0.88 4.49 -3.23
CA ILE A 139 2.18 3.92 -2.84
C ILE A 139 2.71 4.72 -1.65
N LEU A 140 2.83 4.04 -0.51
CA LEU A 140 3.38 4.59 0.72
C LEU A 140 4.87 4.24 0.86
N PRO A 141 5.65 5.07 1.55
CA PRO A 141 7.01 4.69 1.91
C PRO A 141 6.99 3.48 2.86
N PRO A 142 7.95 2.55 2.73
CA PRO A 142 8.07 1.41 3.64
C PRO A 142 8.50 1.84 5.06
N ASP A 143 9.14 3.01 5.18
CA ASP A 143 9.55 3.61 6.44
C ASP A 143 9.32 5.13 6.41
N PHE A 144 8.41 5.62 7.25
CA PHE A 144 8.08 7.05 7.31
C PHE A 144 9.19 7.91 7.95
N ARG A 145 10.22 7.30 8.52
CA ARG A 145 11.37 8.02 9.09
C ARG A 145 12.32 8.56 8.02
N GLU A 146 12.32 7.95 6.84
CA GLU A 146 13.24 8.30 5.75
C GLU A 146 12.76 9.49 4.90
N ASN A 147 11.57 10.03 5.19
CA ASN A 147 10.93 11.08 4.38
C ASN A 147 10.88 10.72 2.88
N ALA A 148 10.74 9.44 2.57
CA ALA A 148 10.52 8.96 1.20
C ALA A 148 9.17 9.47 0.67
N PRO A 149 8.98 9.66 -0.65
CA PRO A 149 7.78 10.28 -1.19
C PRO A 149 6.57 9.34 -1.19
N VAL A 150 5.37 9.92 -1.25
CA VAL A 150 4.12 9.22 -1.59
C VAL A 150 3.89 9.32 -3.10
N VAL A 151 3.32 8.26 -3.68
CA VAL A 151 2.89 8.27 -5.07
C VAL A 151 1.38 8.04 -5.16
N PHE A 152 0.69 8.95 -5.85
CA PHE A 152 -0.66 8.73 -6.33
C PHE A 152 -0.58 8.19 -7.75
N VAL A 153 -0.97 6.94 -7.94
CA VAL A 153 -1.12 6.34 -9.27
C VAL A 153 -2.52 6.68 -9.77
N LEU A 154 -2.57 7.39 -10.89
CA LEU A 154 -3.78 7.74 -11.63
C LEU A 154 -3.86 6.86 -12.89
N TRP A 155 -4.91 7.01 -13.67
CA TRP A 155 -5.05 6.27 -14.92
C TRP A 155 -3.97 6.68 -15.94
N GLY A 156 -2.94 5.83 -16.10
CA GLY A 156 -1.82 6.02 -17.02
C GLY A 156 -0.80 7.10 -16.63
N GLN A 157 -0.88 7.67 -15.41
CA GLN A 157 0.00 8.74 -14.91
C GLN A 157 0.26 8.54 -13.41
N SER A 158 1.28 9.21 -12.87
CA SER A 158 1.55 9.22 -11.43
C SER A 158 1.91 10.61 -10.94
N ILE A 159 1.52 10.94 -9.72
CA ILE A 159 1.95 12.15 -9.02
C ILE A 159 2.80 11.73 -7.82
N THR A 160 4.04 12.20 -7.76
CA THR A 160 4.97 11.95 -6.66
C THR A 160 5.16 13.24 -5.85
N PHE A 161 4.98 13.19 -4.54
CA PHE A 161 5.25 14.33 -3.67
C PHE A 161 5.72 13.90 -2.28
N TYR A 162 6.41 14.81 -1.60
CA TYR A 162 6.90 14.65 -0.24
C TYR A 162 5.91 15.27 0.74
N LEU A 163 5.67 14.59 1.86
CA LEU A 163 4.81 15.08 2.94
C LEU A 163 5.56 15.00 4.27
N ASP A 164 5.32 15.96 5.15
CA ASP A 164 5.75 15.83 6.55
C ASP A 164 4.76 14.93 7.32
N TYR A 165 4.99 13.62 7.26
CA TYR A 165 4.11 12.60 7.84
C TYR A 165 3.82 12.77 9.33
N TRP A 166 4.78 13.33 10.07
CA TRP A 166 4.66 13.53 11.52
C TRP A 166 3.75 14.71 11.85
N SER A 167 3.62 15.68 10.94
CA SER A 167 2.72 16.84 11.06
C SER A 167 1.34 16.63 10.44
N ILE A 168 1.13 15.55 9.66
CA ILE A 168 -0.18 15.24 9.07
C ILE A 168 -1.22 14.96 10.19
N PRO A 169 -2.39 15.62 10.17
CA PRO A 169 -3.51 15.30 11.06
C PRO A 169 -3.90 13.82 11.00
N LYS A 170 -4.14 13.21 12.16
CA LYS A 170 -4.53 11.79 12.26
C LYS A 170 -6.04 11.66 12.06
N LEU A 171 -6.44 11.32 10.84
CA LEU A 171 -7.83 11.25 10.42
C LEU A 171 -8.33 9.81 10.37
N THR A 172 -9.57 9.61 10.78
CA THR A 172 -10.34 8.40 10.53
C THR A 172 -11.66 8.84 9.91
N ILE A 173 -11.91 8.44 8.67
CA ILE A 173 -13.18 8.69 7.97
C ILE A 173 -13.90 7.35 7.89
N GLU A 174 -15.14 7.31 8.37
CA GLU A 174 -15.96 6.11 8.32
C GLU A 174 -16.61 5.94 6.95
N ASP A 175 -16.83 4.70 6.53
CA ASP A 175 -17.36 4.40 5.18
C ASP A 175 -18.74 5.05 4.96
N LYS A 176 -19.53 5.20 6.02
CA LYS A 176 -20.84 5.87 6.01
C LYS A 176 -20.76 7.38 5.71
N GLU A 177 -19.59 7.99 5.90
CA GLU A 177 -19.35 9.42 5.62
C GLU A 177 -18.99 9.65 4.16
N SER A 178 -18.40 8.64 3.50
CA SER A 178 -18.01 8.70 2.10
C SER A 178 -19.22 8.66 1.17
N LYS A 179 -19.11 9.36 0.04
CA LYS A 179 -20.12 9.33 -1.04
C LYS A 179 -19.61 8.62 -2.30
N ILE A 180 -18.55 7.82 -2.15
CA ILE A 180 -18.00 6.98 -3.21
C ILE A 180 -18.69 5.61 -3.17
N PHE A 181 -19.39 5.29 -4.26
CA PHE A 181 -20.13 4.05 -4.42
C PHE A 181 -19.76 3.43 -5.77
N TYR A 182 -19.30 2.19 -5.72
CA TYR A 182 -18.94 1.41 -6.90
C TYR A 182 -20.18 0.75 -7.51
N LYS A 183 -20.18 0.55 -8.82
CA LYS A 183 -21.19 -0.33 -9.45
C LYS A 183 -20.95 -1.76 -8.97
N GLU A 184 -22.02 -2.53 -8.83
CA GLU A 184 -21.89 -3.93 -8.44
C GLU A 184 -21.05 -4.67 -9.49
N GLY A 185 -19.91 -5.20 -9.06
CA GLY A 185 -19.07 -6.09 -9.87
C GLY A 185 -19.59 -7.54 -9.77
N PRO A 186 -19.12 -8.46 -10.63
CA PRO A 186 -19.46 -9.89 -10.53
C PRO A 186 -19.09 -10.53 -9.18
N ASP A 187 -18.24 -9.88 -8.39
CA ASP A 187 -17.76 -10.36 -7.09
C ASP A 187 -18.56 -9.80 -5.88
N ASP A 188 -19.63 -9.02 -6.11
CA ASP A 188 -20.53 -8.54 -5.06
C ASP A 188 -21.51 -9.62 -4.59
N VAL A 189 -20.99 -10.71 -4.04
CA VAL A 189 -21.73 -11.56 -3.11
C VAL A 189 -21.56 -11.00 -1.70
N ASN A 190 -22.57 -10.23 -1.27
CA ASN A 190 -22.98 -9.91 0.12
C ASN A 190 -22.96 -8.44 0.56
N GLY A 191 -22.75 -7.46 -0.31
CA GLY A 191 -22.98 -6.05 0.03
C GLY A 191 -22.07 -5.50 1.14
N GLU A 192 -20.97 -6.18 1.45
CA GLU A 192 -19.84 -5.62 2.16
C GLU A 192 -18.99 -4.90 1.12
N VAL A 193 -18.86 -3.57 1.24
CA VAL A 193 -17.86 -2.82 0.49
C VAL A 193 -16.53 -3.50 0.79
N SER A 194 -15.91 -4.10 -0.23
CA SER A 194 -14.65 -4.80 -0.05
C SER A 194 -13.60 -3.77 0.41
N THR A 195 -13.34 -3.79 1.72
CA THR A 195 -12.15 -3.20 2.32
C THR A 195 -10.87 -3.78 1.70
N GLU A 196 -11.03 -4.89 0.96
CA GLU A 196 -10.07 -5.57 0.12
C GLU A 196 -9.41 -4.69 -0.95
N TYR A 197 -10.07 -3.65 -1.49
CA TYR A 197 -9.42 -2.74 -2.45
C TYR A 197 -8.71 -1.52 -1.83
N ILE A 198 -8.94 -1.23 -0.55
CA ILE A 198 -8.44 0.02 0.06
C ILE A 198 -7.30 -0.23 1.06
N LEU A 199 -7.14 -1.45 1.61
CA LEU A 199 -6.18 -1.72 2.69
C LEU A 199 -5.52 -3.12 2.71
N SER A 200 -5.86 -4.05 1.81
CA SER A 200 -5.33 -5.44 1.84
C SER A 200 -3.81 -5.56 1.58
N GLY A 201 -3.14 -4.49 1.14
CA GLY A 201 -1.67 -4.43 1.15
C GLY A 201 -1.05 -4.21 2.53
N PHE A 202 -1.86 -4.06 3.58
CA PHE A 202 -1.40 -3.66 4.92
C PHE A 202 -1.99 -4.48 6.07
N THR A 203 -2.75 -5.56 5.81
CA THR A 203 -2.84 -6.64 6.79
C THR A 203 -1.60 -7.51 6.63
N ASP A 204 -0.94 -7.75 7.76
CA ASP A 204 0.11 -8.77 7.94
C ASP A 204 -0.51 -10.17 7.81
N ASP A 205 -1.22 -10.42 6.72
CA ASP A 205 -1.50 -11.77 6.26
C ASP A 205 -0.20 -12.19 5.58
N GLY A 206 0.48 -13.16 6.20
CA GLY A 206 1.82 -13.63 5.84
C GLY A 206 1.95 -14.28 4.47
N GLU A 207 1.27 -13.79 3.44
CA GLU A 207 1.56 -14.06 2.05
C GLU A 207 2.70 -13.14 1.60
N GLN A 208 3.92 -13.59 1.90
CA GLN A 208 5.02 -13.33 0.99
C GLN A 208 4.56 -13.81 -0.39
N TYR A 209 4.40 -12.88 -1.33
CA TYR A 209 4.44 -13.23 -2.74
C TYR A 209 5.80 -13.86 -3.02
N SER A 210 5.89 -15.18 -2.86
CA SER A 210 6.98 -15.95 -3.44
C SER A 210 6.82 -15.78 -4.95
N ALA A 211 7.72 -15.02 -5.55
CA ALA A 211 7.93 -15.00 -6.99
C ALA A 211 8.44 -16.39 -7.42
N ALA A 212 7.55 -17.38 -7.46
CA ALA A 212 7.74 -18.72 -7.99
C ALA A 212 6.38 -19.45 -7.98
N GLU A 213 5.70 -19.48 -9.12
CA GLU A 213 5.32 -20.72 -9.84
C GLU A 213 4.05 -20.60 -10.70
N SER A 214 4.29 -20.80 -12.00
CA SER A 214 3.44 -21.48 -12.99
C SER A 214 2.03 -20.97 -13.28
N VAL A 215 1.93 -20.08 -14.29
CA VAL A 215 0.70 -19.97 -15.10
C VAL A 215 0.81 -20.95 -16.27
N LYS A 216 -0.14 -21.88 -16.35
CA LYS A 216 -0.37 -22.74 -17.51
C LYS A 216 -1.15 -21.96 -18.57
N GLU A 217 -0.56 -21.87 -19.76
CA GLU A 217 -1.19 -21.41 -21.00
C GLU A 217 -2.39 -22.28 -21.38
N GLN A 218 -3.53 -21.63 -21.68
CA GLN A 218 -4.38 -22.03 -22.81
C GLN A 218 -4.88 -20.78 -23.55
N ASP A 219 -4.80 -20.92 -24.87
CA ASP A 219 -4.66 -19.93 -25.92
C ASP A 219 -5.99 -19.65 -26.64
N ALA A 220 -6.16 -18.42 -27.16
CA ALA A 220 -6.89 -18.14 -28.40
C ALA A 220 -6.61 -16.70 -28.91
N LEU A 221 -5.58 -16.57 -29.76
CA LEU A 221 -5.48 -15.79 -31.03
C LEU A 221 -6.54 -14.67 -31.25
N THR A 222 -6.20 -13.41 -31.58
CA THR A 222 -5.49 -13.00 -32.80
C THR A 222 -4.90 -11.58 -32.69
N GLY A 223 -3.64 -11.40 -33.10
CA GLY A 223 -3.06 -10.09 -33.41
C GLY A 223 -1.55 -10.06 -33.13
N SER A 224 -0.75 -10.00 -34.19
CA SER A 224 0.72 -10.14 -34.19
C SER A 224 1.43 -9.27 -33.15
N TYR A 225 2.03 -9.92 -32.15
CA TYR A 225 3.17 -9.39 -31.42
C TYR A 225 4.28 -10.43 -31.60
N GLU A 226 5.30 -10.11 -32.41
CA GLU A 226 6.56 -10.83 -32.30
C GLU A 226 7.15 -10.42 -30.94
N PRO A 227 7.31 -11.34 -29.97
CA PRO A 227 8.06 -11.00 -28.78
C PRO A 227 9.51 -10.75 -29.22
N GLU A 228 10.01 -9.53 -28.99
CA GLU A 228 11.44 -9.27 -28.96
C GLU A 228 12.03 -10.25 -27.95
N THR A 229 12.65 -11.29 -28.48
CA THR A 229 13.34 -12.28 -27.67
C THR A 229 14.51 -11.54 -27.06
N ILE A 230 14.45 -11.26 -25.76
CA ILE A 230 15.63 -10.85 -24.99
C ILE A 230 16.49 -12.10 -24.80
N ALA A 231 17.04 -12.60 -25.91
CA ALA A 231 18.26 -13.37 -25.89
C ALA A 231 19.37 -12.40 -25.46
N ALA A 232 20.31 -12.85 -24.63
CA ALA A 232 21.47 -12.06 -24.26
C ALA A 232 22.14 -11.54 -25.55
N HIS A 233 21.99 -10.24 -25.82
CA HIS A 233 22.70 -9.55 -26.88
C HIS A 233 24.19 -9.62 -26.54
N HIS A 234 24.92 -10.51 -27.23
CA HIS A 234 26.35 -10.36 -27.41
C HIS A 234 26.51 -9.45 -28.62
N ASP A 235 26.70 -8.15 -28.37
CA ASP A 235 26.82 -7.17 -29.43
C ASP A 235 28.11 -7.43 -30.24
N GLY A 236 27.96 -8.07 -31.41
CA GLY A 236 28.84 -7.83 -32.57
C GLY A 236 30.18 -8.59 -32.68
N GLU A 237 30.53 -9.53 -31.80
CA GLU A 237 31.71 -10.37 -31.97
C GLU A 237 31.33 -11.85 -32.14
N GLU A 238 31.81 -12.50 -33.21
CA GLU A 238 31.69 -13.94 -33.41
C GLU A 238 32.48 -14.67 -32.32
N TRP A 239 31.83 -15.59 -31.61
CA TRP A 239 32.49 -16.43 -30.60
C TRP A 239 33.59 -17.27 -31.23
N THR A 240 34.74 -17.32 -30.59
CA THR A 240 35.81 -18.24 -30.97
C THR A 240 35.43 -19.69 -30.67
N ASP A 241 36.01 -20.64 -31.42
CA ASP A 241 35.83 -22.08 -31.17
C ASP A 241 36.22 -22.48 -29.74
N GLU A 242 37.17 -21.76 -29.13
CA GLU A 242 37.63 -21.98 -27.75
C GLU A 242 36.58 -21.56 -26.72
N GLU A 243 35.94 -20.41 -26.92
CA GLU A 243 34.85 -19.91 -26.05
C GLU A 243 33.61 -20.80 -26.15
N LEU A 244 33.27 -21.25 -27.35
CA LEU A 244 32.18 -22.21 -27.55
C LEU A 244 32.45 -23.54 -26.81
N ALA A 245 33.68 -24.03 -26.86
CA ALA A 245 34.09 -25.21 -26.12
C ALA A 245 34.06 -25.00 -24.60
N GLU A 246 34.35 -23.80 -24.11
CA GLU A 246 34.24 -23.45 -22.69
C GLU A 246 32.78 -23.41 -22.21
N ILE A 247 31.89 -22.84 -23.03
CA ILE A 247 30.46 -22.79 -22.76
C ILE A 247 29.87 -24.21 -22.70
N GLU A 248 30.26 -25.11 -23.61
CA GLU A 248 29.82 -26.51 -23.56
C GLU A 248 30.33 -27.23 -22.31
N ARG A 249 31.59 -27.03 -21.92
CA ARG A 249 32.13 -27.59 -20.66
C ARG A 249 31.37 -27.07 -19.43
N PHE A 250 30.99 -25.79 -19.43
CA PHE A 250 30.19 -25.22 -18.35
C PHE A 250 28.78 -25.83 -18.30
N LYS A 251 28.12 -26.02 -19.44
CA LYS A 251 26.82 -26.71 -19.51
C LYS A 251 26.90 -28.13 -18.96
N GLU A 252 27.96 -28.87 -19.28
CA GLU A 252 28.18 -30.22 -18.75
C GLU A 252 28.42 -30.22 -17.24
N PHE A 253 29.20 -29.27 -16.72
CA PHE A 253 29.42 -29.09 -15.28
C PHE A 253 28.13 -28.80 -14.51
N VAL A 254 27.27 -27.91 -15.03
CA VAL A 254 25.98 -27.62 -14.41
C VAL A 254 25.06 -28.85 -14.46
N ARG A 255 25.09 -29.62 -15.56
CA ARG A 255 24.34 -30.87 -15.68
C ARG A 255 24.83 -31.96 -14.72
N SER A 256 26.13 -32.03 -14.41
CA SER A 256 26.65 -33.00 -13.44
C SER A 256 26.24 -32.64 -12.01
N LYS A 257 26.25 -31.36 -11.64
CA LYS A 257 25.76 -30.88 -10.33
C LYS A 257 24.28 -31.16 -10.06
N LYS A 258 23.45 -31.29 -11.11
CA LYS A 258 22.04 -31.69 -10.97
C LYS A 258 21.84 -33.20 -10.79
N ARG A 259 22.83 -34.04 -11.12
CA ARG A 259 22.75 -35.51 -10.96
C ARG A 259 23.27 -36.00 -9.61
N ASP A 260 24.01 -35.16 -8.90
CA ASP A 260 24.54 -35.44 -7.55
C ASP A 260 23.63 -34.92 -6.40
N LYS A 261 22.38 -34.53 -6.73
CA LYS A 261 21.29 -34.26 -5.78
C LYS A 261 20.20 -35.31 -5.97
#